data_AF-A0A934KNG7-F1
#
_entry.id   AF-A0A934KNG7-F1
#
_cell.length_a   1.000
_cell.length_b   1.000
_cell.length_c   1.000
_cell.angle_alpha   90.00
_cell.angle_beta   90.00
_cell.angle_gamma   90.00
#
_symmetry.space_group_name_H-M   'P 1'
#
loop_
_entity.id
_entity.type
_entity.pdbx_description
1 polymer ?
#
loop_
_entity_poly.entity_id
_entity_poly.type
_entity_poly.pdbx_seq_one_letter_code
_entity_poly.pdbx_strand_id
1 'polypeptide(L)'
;MSLTVLLGPVGDGAPVASELASLNVDGPVALVTAGWEEAERNDAELDRAIGGGTRNLGLFGRRLDIMESDPAYAASERALRVLVADMREVYLVQLRYALRAVEGVRQHAAKARRLAGGELEEAIETVRNLDERYAARLAEAHGAFYTAMPPHDRPVIAQHRAEVAAIIAGCDAVAVAGGHVGVLTDALHLCNLGAALRGRPMVAWSSGAMAVAERVMVVDDHDLAGRPDEVLTRGIGVVHGVVPLPAARDRLDIDARNRRAVLARRVAPRVCVLLDQGDRLPCDAAGVPDFRLARVVSQDGAVAATSEAA
;
A
#
# COMPACT_ATOMS: atom_id res chain seq x y z
N MET A 1 -20.36 -4.24 10.11
CA MET A 1 -20.19 -5.32 9.12
C MET A 1 -18.95 -4.98 8.32
N SER A 2 -18.01 -5.91 8.19
CA SER A 2 -16.79 -5.68 7.41
C SER A 2 -17.16 -5.63 5.92
N LEU A 3 -16.56 -4.69 5.21
CA LEU A 3 -16.73 -4.55 3.76
C LEU A 3 -15.41 -4.75 3.02
N THR A 4 -14.30 -4.41 3.66
CA THR A 4 -12.95 -4.66 3.11
C THR A 4 -12.18 -5.57 4.06
N VAL A 5 -11.39 -6.49 3.51
CA VAL A 5 -10.47 -7.31 4.29
C VAL A 5 -9.08 -7.21 3.67
N LEU A 6 -8.10 -6.79 4.48
CA LEU A 6 -6.68 -6.85 4.10
C LEU A 6 -6.07 -8.16 4.61
N LEU A 7 -5.28 -8.82 3.79
CA LEU A 7 -4.62 -10.08 4.13
C LEU A 7 -3.10 -9.96 3.98
N GLY A 8 -2.38 -10.79 4.74
CA GLY A 8 -0.98 -11.09 4.43
C GLY A 8 -0.84 -11.89 3.13
N PRO A 9 0.35 -12.41 2.79
CA PRO A 9 0.54 -13.28 1.64
C PRO A 9 -0.42 -14.49 1.66
N VAL A 10 -1.06 -14.80 0.52
CA VAL A 10 -2.18 -15.76 0.44
C VAL A 10 -1.86 -17.09 -0.24
N GLY A 11 -0.60 -17.38 -0.61
CA GLY A 11 -0.21 -18.67 -1.18
C GLY A 11 -1.08 -19.09 -2.39
N ASP A 12 -1.79 -20.20 -2.23
CA ASP A 12 -2.68 -20.81 -3.24
C ASP A 12 -4.01 -20.09 -3.48
N GLY A 13 -4.30 -19.01 -2.74
CA GLY A 13 -5.53 -18.22 -2.88
C GLY A 13 -6.72 -18.72 -2.06
N ALA A 14 -6.63 -19.87 -1.38
CA ALA A 14 -7.71 -20.38 -0.53
C ALA A 14 -8.16 -19.38 0.57
N PRO A 15 -7.27 -18.61 1.22
CA PRO A 15 -7.68 -17.57 2.16
C PRO A 15 -8.54 -16.47 1.53
N VAL A 16 -8.31 -16.14 0.26
CA VAL A 16 -9.10 -15.13 -0.48
C VAL A 16 -10.52 -15.64 -0.68
N ALA A 17 -10.67 -16.90 -1.10
CA ALA A 17 -11.97 -17.53 -1.28
C ALA A 17 -12.78 -17.56 0.03
N SER A 18 -12.12 -17.90 1.14
CA SER A 18 -12.74 -17.93 2.46
C SER A 18 -13.26 -16.55 2.89
N GLU A 19 -12.55 -15.47 2.58
CA GLU A 19 -12.99 -14.12 2.93
C GLU A 19 -14.09 -13.59 1.99
N LEU A 20 -14.04 -13.93 0.71
CA LEU A 20 -15.15 -13.62 -0.21
C LEU A 20 -16.45 -14.28 0.26
N ALA A 21 -16.38 -15.55 0.68
CA ALA A 21 -17.52 -16.24 1.27
C ALA A 21 -17.99 -15.59 2.58
N SER A 22 -17.06 -15.14 3.44
CA SER A 22 -17.39 -14.44 4.70
C SER A 22 -18.10 -13.10 4.49
N LEU A 23 -17.85 -12.47 3.33
CA LEU A 23 -18.50 -11.25 2.88
C LEU A 23 -19.84 -11.51 2.13
N ASN A 24 -20.27 -12.77 2.01
CA ASN A 24 -21.45 -13.21 1.24
C ASN A 24 -21.37 -12.84 -0.24
N VAL A 25 -20.21 -13.06 -0.85
CA VAL A 25 -19.98 -12.87 -2.29
C VAL A 25 -20.29 -14.18 -3.00
N ASP A 26 -21.43 -14.22 -3.71
CA ASP A 26 -21.88 -15.40 -4.46
C ASP A 26 -21.68 -15.26 -5.98
N GLY A 27 -21.53 -14.03 -6.48
CA GLY A 27 -21.37 -13.72 -7.89
C GLY A 27 -19.92 -13.43 -8.33
N PRO A 28 -19.76 -12.91 -9.56
CA PRO A 28 -18.44 -12.69 -10.17
C PRO A 28 -17.57 -11.73 -9.36
N VAL A 29 -16.26 -11.98 -9.33
CA VAL A 29 -15.28 -11.11 -8.67
C VAL A 29 -14.44 -10.38 -9.71
N ALA A 30 -14.35 -9.06 -9.61
CA ALA A 30 -13.41 -8.29 -10.41
C ALA A 30 -11.99 -8.48 -9.85
N LEU A 31 -11.06 -8.93 -10.68
CA LEU A 31 -9.70 -9.27 -10.25
C LEU A 31 -8.71 -8.21 -10.72
N VAL A 32 -7.83 -7.77 -9.83
CA VAL A 32 -6.73 -6.85 -10.11
C VAL A 32 -5.40 -7.56 -9.85
N THR A 33 -4.66 -7.88 -10.91
CA THR A 33 -3.33 -8.49 -10.86
C THR A 33 -2.27 -7.64 -11.56
N ALA A 34 -2.51 -6.33 -11.72
CA ALA A 34 -1.64 -5.42 -12.46
C ALA A 34 -0.18 -5.37 -11.95
N GLY A 35 0.04 -5.70 -10.68
CA GLY A 35 1.38 -5.84 -10.11
C GLY A 35 2.16 -7.05 -10.63
N TRP A 36 1.55 -7.96 -11.41
CA TRP A 36 2.22 -9.09 -12.07
C TRP A 36 2.74 -8.71 -13.45
N GLU A 37 2.53 -7.47 -13.90
CA GLU A 37 3.08 -6.92 -15.14
C GLU A 37 2.74 -7.79 -16.35
N GLU A 38 3.72 -8.30 -17.10
CA GLU A 38 3.49 -9.15 -18.27
C GLU A 38 2.77 -10.47 -17.92
N ALA A 39 2.83 -10.89 -16.65
CA ALA A 39 2.10 -12.05 -16.15
C ALA A 39 0.70 -11.72 -15.62
N GLU A 40 0.17 -10.51 -15.83
CA GLU A 40 -1.17 -10.09 -15.35
C GLU A 40 -2.28 -11.10 -15.71
N ARG A 41 -2.21 -11.71 -16.90
CA ARG A 41 -3.19 -12.70 -17.39
C ARG A 41 -2.93 -14.13 -16.92
N ASN A 42 -1.87 -14.39 -16.17
CA ASN A 42 -1.56 -15.72 -15.64
C ASN A 42 -2.32 -15.99 -14.35
N ASP A 43 -3.63 -15.71 -14.33
CA ASP A 43 -4.50 -15.73 -13.16
C ASP A 43 -5.36 -17.00 -13.04
N ALA A 44 -5.26 -17.94 -13.97
CA ALA A 44 -6.09 -19.15 -14.00
C ALA A 44 -6.01 -20.03 -12.75
N GLU A 45 -4.89 -20.02 -12.02
CA GLU A 45 -4.78 -20.70 -10.72
C GLU A 45 -5.56 -19.96 -9.64
N LEU A 46 -5.39 -18.64 -9.56
CA LEU A 46 -6.11 -17.79 -8.62
C LEU A 46 -7.62 -17.79 -8.88
N ASP A 47 -8.04 -17.71 -10.15
CA ASP A 47 -9.44 -17.81 -10.57
C ASP A 47 -10.08 -19.10 -10.05
N ARG A 48 -9.43 -20.25 -10.28
CA ARG A 48 -9.90 -21.53 -9.76
C ARG A 48 -9.94 -21.57 -8.24
N ALA A 49 -8.94 -21.01 -7.57
CA ALA A 49 -8.88 -21.00 -6.11
C ALA A 49 -10.04 -20.19 -5.49
N ILE A 50 -10.50 -19.13 -6.15
CA ILE A 50 -11.59 -18.28 -5.65
C ILE A 50 -12.98 -18.64 -6.21
N GLY A 51 -13.12 -19.85 -6.76
CA GLY A 51 -14.41 -20.41 -7.20
C GLY A 51 -14.72 -20.27 -8.69
N GLY A 52 -13.82 -19.65 -9.46
CA GLY A 52 -13.94 -19.46 -10.90
C GLY A 52 -14.85 -18.29 -11.32
N GLY A 53 -14.74 -17.88 -12.58
CA GLY A 53 -15.61 -16.85 -13.16
C GLY A 53 -15.22 -15.41 -12.80
N THR A 54 -13.97 -15.22 -12.37
CA THR A 54 -13.42 -13.90 -12.11
C THR A 54 -13.30 -13.10 -13.40
N ARG A 55 -13.34 -11.78 -13.27
CA ARG A 55 -13.16 -10.85 -14.38
C ARG A 55 -11.93 -10.02 -14.12
N ASN A 56 -10.80 -10.43 -14.69
CA ASN A 56 -9.58 -9.65 -14.62
C ASN A 56 -9.76 -8.31 -15.33
N LEU A 57 -9.41 -7.22 -14.63
CA LEU A 57 -9.54 -5.88 -15.17
C LEU A 57 -8.46 -5.55 -16.21
N GLY A 58 -7.35 -6.29 -16.25
CA GLY A 58 -6.28 -6.09 -17.23
C GLY A 58 -5.66 -4.69 -17.18
N LEU A 59 -5.49 -4.12 -15.98
CA LEU A 59 -5.12 -2.72 -15.82
C LEU A 59 -3.69 -2.44 -16.30
N PHE A 60 -2.76 -3.38 -16.19
CA PHE A 60 -1.42 -3.24 -16.74
C PHE A 60 -1.48 -3.21 -18.27
N GLY A 61 -2.19 -4.15 -18.89
CA GLY A 61 -2.41 -4.15 -20.34
C GLY A 61 -3.08 -2.87 -20.86
N ARG A 62 -4.12 -2.38 -20.15
CA ARG A 62 -4.78 -1.10 -20.46
C ARG A 62 -3.84 0.09 -20.33
N ARG A 63 -2.95 0.09 -19.33
CA ARG A 63 -1.94 1.14 -19.18
C ARG A 63 -1.02 1.18 -20.40
N LEU A 64 -0.57 0.03 -20.89
CA LEU A 64 0.27 -0.05 -22.08
C LEU A 64 -0.46 0.48 -23.32
N ASP A 65 -1.70 0.06 -23.54
CA ASP A 65 -2.54 0.54 -24.65
C ASP A 65 -2.74 2.07 -24.59
N ILE A 66 -2.99 2.64 -23.40
CA ILE A 66 -3.04 4.09 -23.21
C ILE A 66 -1.73 4.76 -23.61
N MET A 67 -0.58 4.21 -23.19
CA MET A 67 0.72 4.83 -23.50
C MET A 67 1.05 4.76 -25.00
N GLU A 68 0.61 3.72 -25.69
CA GLU A 68 0.76 3.56 -27.13
C GLU A 68 -0.17 4.50 -27.90
N SER A 69 -1.45 4.51 -27.52
CA SER A 69 -2.52 5.26 -28.19
C SER A 69 -2.47 6.77 -27.90
N ASP A 70 -1.82 7.18 -26.81
CA ASP A 70 -1.66 8.59 -26.43
C ASP A 70 -0.19 8.97 -26.15
N PRO A 71 0.60 9.24 -27.22
CA PRO A 71 2.02 9.55 -27.07
C PRO A 71 2.33 10.80 -26.26
N ALA A 72 1.42 11.79 -26.26
CA ALA A 72 1.57 13.02 -25.50
C ALA A 72 1.40 12.77 -23.99
N TYR A 73 0.41 11.96 -23.61
CA TYR A 73 0.25 11.49 -22.24
C TYR A 73 1.46 10.66 -21.81
N ALA A 74 1.90 9.71 -22.64
CA ALA A 74 3.06 8.88 -22.35
C ALA A 74 4.34 9.68 -22.17
N ALA A 75 4.59 10.70 -23.00
CA ALA A 75 5.74 11.59 -22.84
C ALA A 75 5.69 12.36 -21.52
N SER A 76 4.52 12.85 -21.15
CA SER A 76 4.32 13.58 -19.89
C SER A 76 4.44 12.67 -18.67
N GLU A 77 3.92 11.43 -18.74
CA GLU A 77 4.07 10.41 -17.68
C GLU A 77 5.55 10.06 -17.49
N ARG A 78 6.31 9.87 -18.58
CA ARG A 78 7.76 9.65 -18.51
C ARG A 78 8.49 10.80 -17.84
N ALA A 79 8.15 12.04 -18.17
CA ALA A 79 8.74 13.22 -17.53
C ALA A 79 8.42 13.28 -16.03
N LEU A 80 7.16 12.99 -15.64
CA LEU A 80 6.78 12.87 -14.23
C LEU A 80 7.60 11.79 -13.51
N ARG A 81 7.76 10.61 -14.13
CA ARG A 81 8.53 9.50 -13.53
C ARG A 81 9.99 9.87 -13.28
N VAL A 82 10.63 10.60 -14.20
CA VAL A 82 11.99 11.12 -14.00
C VAL A 82 12.03 12.08 -12.81
N LEU A 83 11.11 13.05 -12.77
CA LEU A 83 11.02 14.01 -11.66
C LEU A 83 10.81 13.31 -10.30
N VAL A 84 9.89 12.35 -10.24
CA VAL A 84 9.58 11.58 -9.02
C VAL A 84 10.78 10.72 -8.60
N ALA A 85 11.50 10.13 -9.55
CA ALA A 85 12.73 9.38 -9.26
C ALA A 85 13.81 10.30 -8.63
N ASP A 86 14.07 11.46 -9.24
CA ASP A 86 15.03 12.45 -8.72
C ASP A 86 14.65 12.92 -7.30
N MET A 87 13.35 13.19 -7.08
CA MET A 87 12.84 13.57 -5.76
C MET A 87 13.05 12.47 -4.72
N ARG A 88 12.80 11.21 -5.09
CA ARG A 88 13.00 10.05 -4.23
C ARG A 88 14.46 9.87 -3.86
N GLU A 89 15.39 10.04 -4.80
CA GLU A 89 16.83 9.93 -4.53
C GLU A 89 17.28 10.95 -3.46
N VAL A 90 16.89 12.20 -3.61
CA VAL A 90 17.19 13.26 -2.63
C VAL A 90 16.58 12.93 -1.26
N TYR A 91 15.32 12.48 -1.25
CA TYR A 91 14.62 12.08 -0.03
C TYR A 91 15.34 10.91 0.68
N LEU A 92 15.74 9.87 -0.05
CA LEU A 92 16.44 8.71 0.51
C LEU A 92 17.79 9.09 1.13
N VAL A 93 18.52 10.02 0.51
CA VAL A 93 19.77 10.56 1.09
C VAL A 93 19.48 11.25 2.43
N GLN A 94 18.51 12.16 2.47
CA GLN A 94 18.16 12.89 3.70
C GLN A 94 17.65 11.94 4.79
N LEU A 95 16.81 10.98 4.41
CA LEU A 95 16.20 10.01 5.29
C LEU A 95 17.24 9.13 5.97
N ARG A 96 18.25 8.67 5.21
CA ARG A 96 19.37 7.90 5.75
C ARG A 96 20.08 8.64 6.89
N TYR A 97 20.36 9.93 6.73
CA TYR A 97 21.02 10.71 7.78
C TYR A 97 20.09 10.98 8.96
N ALA A 98 18.82 11.26 8.72
CA ALA A 98 17.84 11.47 9.79
C ALA A 98 17.67 10.20 10.65
N LEU A 99 17.56 9.02 10.04
CA LEU A 99 17.48 7.75 10.77
C LEU A 99 18.78 7.42 11.53
N ARG A 100 19.95 7.77 10.97
CA ARG A 100 21.23 7.67 11.70
C ARG A 100 21.27 8.59 12.93
N ALA A 101 20.68 9.78 12.85
CA ALA A 101 20.59 10.68 13.98
C ALA A 101 19.70 10.10 15.10
N VAL A 102 18.54 9.51 14.75
CA VAL A 102 17.68 8.78 15.70
C VAL A 102 18.47 7.69 16.43
N GLU A 103 19.23 6.89 15.67
CA GLU A 103 20.07 5.84 16.25
C GLU A 103 21.19 6.40 17.15
N GLY A 104 21.83 7.50 16.72
CA GLY A 104 22.87 8.17 17.50
C GLY A 104 22.37 8.70 18.84
N VAL A 105 21.20 9.34 18.87
CA VAL A 105 20.54 9.82 20.10
C VAL A 105 20.24 8.65 21.03
N ARG A 106 19.67 7.57 20.49
CA ARG A 106 19.37 6.35 21.25
C ARG A 106 20.61 5.74 21.89
N GLN A 107 21.69 5.59 21.12
CA GLN A 107 22.96 5.05 21.61
C GLN A 107 23.60 5.94 22.68
N HIS A 108 23.55 7.26 22.50
CA HIS A 108 24.08 8.22 23.47
C HIS A 108 23.34 8.11 24.81
N ALA A 109 22.01 8.11 24.79
CA ALA A 109 21.19 7.99 25.99
C ALA A 109 21.45 6.66 26.72
N ALA A 110 21.56 5.54 25.99
CA ALA A 110 21.89 4.24 26.56
C ALA A 110 23.27 4.26 27.25
N LYS A 111 24.29 4.82 26.60
CA LYS A 111 25.64 4.97 27.17
C LYS A 111 25.64 5.86 28.42
N ALA A 112 24.85 6.92 28.41
CA ALA A 112 24.69 7.84 29.55
C ALA A 112 23.79 7.29 30.67
N ARG A 113 23.20 6.09 30.50
CA ARG A 113 22.18 5.51 31.40
C ARG A 113 21.00 6.46 31.67
N ARG A 114 20.58 7.22 30.65
CA ARG A 114 19.45 8.16 30.70
C ARG A 114 18.28 7.64 29.85
N LEU A 115 17.07 8.08 30.19
CA LEU A 115 15.91 7.89 29.33
C LEU A 115 15.99 8.91 28.18
N ALA A 116 15.96 8.43 26.94
CA ALA A 116 16.09 9.26 25.74
C ALA A 116 14.82 10.07 25.39
N GLY A 117 13.82 10.14 26.28
CA GLY A 117 12.41 10.37 25.93
C GLY A 117 12.15 11.54 24.98
N GLY A 118 12.55 12.75 25.37
CA GLY A 118 12.31 13.98 24.60
C GLY A 118 13.21 14.11 23.37
N GLU A 119 14.51 13.95 23.56
CA GLU A 119 15.52 14.06 22.47
C GLU A 119 15.28 13.03 21.36
N LEU A 120 14.86 11.82 21.72
CA LEU A 120 14.50 10.78 20.76
C LEU A 120 13.21 11.11 20.02
N GLU A 121 12.20 11.68 20.69
CA GLU A 121 10.97 12.12 20.00
C GLU A 121 11.28 13.25 19.02
N GLU A 122 12.11 14.23 19.38
CA GLU A 122 12.54 15.30 18.47
C GLU A 122 13.26 14.75 17.22
N ALA A 123 14.12 13.74 17.41
CA ALA A 123 14.80 13.07 16.31
C ALA A 123 13.81 12.30 15.41
N ILE A 124 12.83 11.60 16.01
CA ILE A 124 11.77 10.89 15.26
C ILE A 124 10.89 11.90 14.52
N GLU A 125 10.52 13.01 15.16
CA GLU A 125 9.72 14.08 14.56
C GLU A 125 10.44 14.72 13.36
N THR A 126 11.76 14.80 13.39
CA THR A 126 12.56 15.22 12.22
C THR A 126 12.38 14.27 11.02
N VAL A 127 12.33 12.96 11.26
CA VAL A 127 12.05 11.95 10.22
C VAL A 127 10.61 12.09 9.71
N ARG A 128 9.64 12.28 10.60
CA ARG A 128 8.22 12.45 10.23
C ARG A 128 8.01 13.67 9.34
N ASN A 129 8.62 14.79 9.70
CA ASN A 129 8.58 16.01 8.90
C ASN A 129 9.24 15.82 7.53
N LEU A 130 10.27 14.97 7.42
CA LEU A 130 10.86 14.63 6.12
C LEU A 130 9.89 13.81 5.26
N ASP A 131 9.28 12.77 5.83
CA ASP A 131 8.28 11.94 5.14
C ASP A 131 7.09 12.77 4.65
N GLU A 132 6.54 13.65 5.49
CA GLU A 132 5.39 14.49 5.14
C GLU A 132 5.75 15.52 4.06
N ARG A 133 6.94 16.14 4.13
CA ARG A 133 7.42 17.02 3.05
C ARG A 133 7.59 16.28 1.72
N TYR A 134 8.15 15.08 1.75
CA TYR A 134 8.30 14.25 0.54
C TYR A 134 6.92 13.88 -0.03
N ALA A 135 6.00 13.39 0.80
CA ALA A 135 4.65 13.05 0.39
C ALA A 135 3.87 14.25 -0.18
N ALA A 136 4.03 15.44 0.41
CA ALA A 136 3.42 16.67 -0.09
C ALA A 136 3.96 17.04 -1.48
N ARG A 137 5.28 16.97 -1.69
CA ARG A 137 5.89 17.24 -3.00
C ARG A 137 5.48 16.23 -4.06
N LEU A 138 5.36 14.94 -3.70
CA LEU A 138 4.82 13.93 -4.62
C LEU A 138 3.38 14.27 -5.03
N ALA A 139 2.53 14.63 -4.06
CA ALA A 139 1.16 15.00 -4.34
C ALA A 139 1.07 16.25 -5.24
N GLU A 140 1.94 17.24 -5.04
CA GLU A 140 2.06 18.42 -5.90
C GLU A 140 2.48 18.04 -7.32
N ALA A 141 3.51 17.21 -7.49
CA ALA A 141 3.98 16.77 -8.81
C ALA A 141 2.90 15.99 -9.57
N HIS A 142 2.23 15.04 -8.91
CA HIS A 142 1.10 14.30 -9.50
C HIS A 142 -0.09 15.22 -9.80
N GLY A 143 -0.39 16.16 -8.91
CA GLY A 143 -1.48 17.13 -9.08
C GLY A 143 -1.23 18.06 -10.28
N ALA A 144 -0.01 18.57 -10.43
CA ALA A 144 0.41 19.36 -11.59
C ALA A 144 0.30 18.55 -12.89
N PHE A 145 0.75 17.29 -12.87
CA PHE A 145 0.62 16.37 -14.00
C PHE A 145 -0.85 16.15 -14.40
N TYR A 146 -1.73 15.80 -13.45
CA TYR A 146 -3.15 15.57 -13.77
C TYR A 146 -3.90 16.86 -14.14
N THR A 147 -3.44 18.02 -13.70
CA THR A 147 -3.99 19.32 -14.13
C THR A 147 -3.59 19.62 -15.58
N ALA A 148 -2.34 19.37 -15.94
CA ALA A 148 -1.85 19.57 -17.30
C ALA A 148 -2.37 18.50 -18.28
N MET A 149 -2.57 17.28 -17.80
CA MET A 149 -3.00 16.12 -18.59
C MET A 149 -4.23 15.44 -17.96
N PRO A 150 -5.42 16.10 -17.94
CA PRO A 150 -6.60 15.57 -17.27
C PRO A 150 -7.04 14.23 -17.86
N PRO A 151 -7.02 13.12 -17.11
CA PRO A 151 -7.30 11.79 -17.68
C PRO A 151 -8.72 11.64 -18.26
N HIS A 152 -9.70 12.42 -17.78
CA HIS A 152 -11.09 12.35 -18.25
C HIS A 152 -11.32 13.09 -19.58
N ASP A 153 -10.44 14.02 -19.93
CA ASP A 153 -10.50 14.74 -21.22
C ASP A 153 -9.80 13.97 -22.34
N ARG A 154 -9.16 12.82 -22.02
CA ARG A 154 -8.44 11.98 -22.98
C ARG A 154 -9.33 10.80 -23.38
N PRO A 155 -9.81 10.74 -24.64
CA PRO A 155 -10.82 9.75 -25.04
C PRO A 155 -10.43 8.30 -24.74
N VAL A 156 -9.18 7.91 -25.00
CA VAL A 156 -8.69 6.54 -24.77
C VAL A 156 -8.73 6.18 -23.28
N ILE A 157 -8.29 7.10 -22.41
CA ILE A 157 -8.30 6.86 -20.96
C ILE A 157 -9.74 6.84 -20.43
N ALA A 158 -10.58 7.77 -20.88
CA ALA A 158 -11.99 7.81 -20.52
C ALA A 158 -12.72 6.51 -20.92
N GLN A 159 -12.43 5.98 -22.11
CA GLN A 159 -12.95 4.71 -22.59
C GLN A 159 -12.54 3.56 -21.68
N HIS A 160 -11.24 3.37 -21.40
CA HIS A 160 -10.80 2.28 -20.52
C HIS A 160 -11.38 2.41 -19.11
N ARG A 161 -11.49 3.63 -18.56
CA ARG A 161 -12.14 3.85 -17.27
C ARG A 161 -13.61 3.44 -17.28
N ALA A 162 -14.35 3.74 -18.36
CA ALA A 162 -15.73 3.32 -18.51
C ALA A 162 -15.86 1.80 -18.62
N GLU A 163 -14.99 1.15 -19.39
CA GLU A 163 -14.96 -0.32 -19.51
C GLU A 163 -14.64 -1.00 -18.18
N VAL A 164 -13.63 -0.50 -17.46
CA VAL A 164 -13.29 -0.99 -16.11
C VAL A 164 -14.46 -0.81 -15.15
N ALA A 165 -15.10 0.35 -15.15
CA ALA A 165 -16.27 0.61 -14.32
C ALA A 165 -17.45 -0.33 -14.65
N ALA A 166 -17.68 -0.63 -15.94
CA ALA A 166 -18.72 -1.54 -16.38
C ALA A 166 -18.44 -2.99 -15.94
N ILE A 167 -17.18 -3.45 -16.02
CA ILE A 167 -16.79 -4.77 -15.52
C ILE A 167 -17.03 -4.86 -14.02
N ILE A 168 -16.54 -3.88 -13.27
CA ILE A 168 -16.72 -3.80 -11.81
C ILE A 168 -18.21 -3.77 -11.47
N ALA A 169 -19.04 -3.00 -12.18
CA ALA A 169 -20.48 -2.91 -11.94
C ALA A 169 -21.19 -4.27 -12.02
N GLY A 170 -20.73 -5.17 -12.88
CA GLY A 170 -21.27 -6.52 -13.03
C GLY A 170 -20.63 -7.58 -12.11
N CYS A 171 -19.84 -7.19 -11.11
CA CYS A 171 -19.20 -8.06 -10.14
C CYS A 171 -19.69 -7.77 -8.71
N ASP A 172 -19.75 -8.77 -7.86
CA ASP A 172 -20.22 -8.63 -6.47
C ASP A 172 -19.12 -8.12 -5.53
N ALA A 173 -17.86 -8.37 -5.90
CA ALA A 173 -16.70 -7.95 -5.12
C ALA A 173 -15.50 -7.62 -6.00
N VAL A 174 -14.46 -7.06 -5.37
CA VAL A 174 -13.16 -6.83 -5.99
C VAL A 174 -12.05 -7.52 -5.19
N ALA A 175 -11.18 -8.24 -5.89
CA ALA A 175 -9.97 -8.85 -5.35
C ALA A 175 -8.73 -8.11 -5.88
N VAL A 176 -7.88 -7.61 -4.98
CA VAL A 176 -6.67 -6.86 -5.33
C VAL A 176 -5.42 -7.61 -4.90
N ALA A 177 -4.72 -8.17 -5.89
CA ALA A 177 -3.55 -8.99 -5.68
C ALA A 177 -2.30 -8.20 -5.33
N GLY A 178 -1.35 -8.92 -4.71
CA GLY A 178 0.03 -8.47 -4.58
C GLY A 178 0.80 -8.46 -5.90
N GLY A 179 2.08 -8.13 -5.84
CA GLY A 179 2.97 -7.90 -6.99
C GLY A 179 3.82 -6.64 -6.82
N HIS A 180 4.29 -6.05 -7.91
CA HIS A 180 5.03 -4.80 -7.88
C HIS A 180 4.12 -3.63 -7.46
N VAL A 181 4.29 -3.12 -6.22
CA VAL A 181 3.39 -2.11 -5.63
C VAL A 181 3.35 -0.77 -6.39
N GLY A 182 4.48 -0.33 -6.96
CA GLY A 182 4.54 0.90 -7.77
C GLY A 182 3.67 0.81 -9.02
N VAL A 183 3.91 -0.19 -9.87
CA VAL A 183 3.08 -0.48 -11.05
C VAL A 183 1.61 -0.65 -10.70
N LEU A 184 1.30 -1.41 -9.65
CA LEU A 184 -0.07 -1.59 -9.18
C LEU A 184 -0.71 -0.23 -8.84
N THR A 185 -0.06 0.58 -8.03
CA THR A 185 -0.58 1.89 -7.60
C THR A 185 -0.80 2.85 -8.77
N ASP A 186 0.15 2.90 -9.71
CA ASP A 186 0.02 3.69 -10.95
C ASP A 186 -1.20 3.25 -11.77
N ALA A 187 -1.39 1.94 -11.94
CA ALA A 187 -2.51 1.38 -12.69
C ALA A 187 -3.87 1.66 -12.02
N LEU A 188 -3.94 1.54 -10.68
CA LEU A 188 -5.13 1.85 -9.89
C LEU A 188 -5.52 3.34 -10.03
N HIS A 189 -4.56 4.27 -9.98
CA HIS A 189 -4.81 5.70 -10.17
C HIS A 189 -5.20 6.05 -11.61
N LEU A 190 -4.49 5.50 -12.60
CA LEU A 190 -4.80 5.75 -14.01
C LEU A 190 -6.22 5.33 -14.36
N CYS A 191 -6.67 4.18 -13.85
CA CYS A 191 -8.02 3.65 -14.07
C CYS A 191 -9.07 4.17 -13.07
N ASN A 192 -8.70 5.09 -12.16
CA ASN A 192 -9.59 5.71 -11.17
C ASN A 192 -10.31 4.70 -10.25
N LEU A 193 -9.63 3.62 -9.83
CA LEU A 193 -10.25 2.56 -9.06
C LEU A 193 -10.73 3.01 -7.68
N GLY A 194 -10.06 3.95 -7.02
CA GLY A 194 -10.48 4.45 -5.71
C GLY A 194 -11.95 4.92 -5.68
N ALA A 195 -12.46 5.51 -6.76
CA ALA A 195 -13.87 5.88 -6.87
C ALA A 195 -14.78 4.67 -7.11
N ALA A 196 -14.34 3.70 -7.91
CA ALA A 196 -15.10 2.51 -8.27
C ALA A 196 -15.22 1.47 -7.14
N LEU A 197 -14.30 1.48 -6.18
CA LEU A 197 -14.27 0.54 -5.04
C LEU A 197 -15.12 0.98 -3.85
N ARG A 198 -15.57 2.24 -3.80
CA ARG A 198 -16.34 2.76 -2.66
C ARG A 198 -17.63 1.95 -2.45
N GLY A 199 -17.84 1.48 -1.22
CA GLY A 199 -19.06 0.78 -0.85
C GLY A 199 -19.19 -0.64 -1.43
N ARG A 200 -18.12 -1.22 -1.99
CA ARG A 200 -18.12 -2.59 -2.51
C ARG A 200 -17.31 -3.53 -1.62
N PRO A 201 -17.74 -4.81 -1.49
CA PRO A 201 -16.92 -5.84 -0.88
C PRO A 201 -15.55 -5.95 -1.55
N MET A 202 -14.47 -5.96 -0.76
CA MET A 202 -13.11 -6.01 -1.28
C MET A 202 -12.21 -6.91 -0.44
N VAL A 203 -11.37 -7.71 -1.09
CA VAL A 203 -10.26 -8.43 -0.47
C VAL A 203 -8.96 -7.99 -1.13
N ALA A 204 -7.99 -7.54 -0.35
CA ALA A 204 -6.70 -7.10 -0.87
C ALA A 204 -5.57 -7.76 -0.06
N TRP A 205 -4.48 -8.17 -0.71
CA TRP A 205 -3.40 -8.87 -0.02
C TRP A 205 -2.01 -8.43 -0.45
N SER A 206 -1.03 -8.66 0.41
CA SER A 206 0.37 -8.30 0.15
C SER A 206 0.50 -6.83 -0.28
N SER A 207 1.17 -6.50 -1.39
CA SER A 207 1.22 -5.14 -1.91
C SER A 207 -0.11 -4.58 -2.37
N GLY A 208 -1.12 -5.41 -2.67
CA GLY A 208 -2.49 -4.97 -2.88
C GLY A 208 -3.06 -4.30 -1.62
N ALA A 209 -2.80 -4.87 -0.44
CA ALA A 209 -3.18 -4.26 0.83
C ALA A 209 -2.49 -2.90 1.06
N MET A 210 -1.22 -2.78 0.66
CA MET A 210 -0.49 -1.51 0.71
C MET A 210 -1.09 -0.48 -0.25
N ALA A 211 -1.40 -0.87 -1.49
CA ALA A 211 -1.88 0.01 -2.54
C ALA A 211 -3.29 0.58 -2.28
N VAL A 212 -4.14 -0.17 -1.57
CA VAL A 212 -5.49 0.31 -1.18
C VAL A 212 -5.50 1.17 0.08
N ALA A 213 -4.41 1.19 0.86
CA ALA A 213 -4.27 2.09 2.01
C ALA A 213 -3.97 3.54 1.56
N GLU A 214 -3.95 4.49 2.50
CA GLU A 214 -3.57 5.89 2.20
C GLU A 214 -2.10 6.05 1.81
N ARG A 215 -1.23 5.23 2.39
CA ARG A 215 0.22 5.40 2.32
C ARG A 215 0.90 4.05 2.05
N VAL A 216 1.74 4.05 1.03
CA VAL A 216 2.57 2.90 0.67
C VAL A 216 3.94 3.10 1.30
N MET A 217 4.25 2.30 2.32
CA MET A 217 5.57 2.29 2.97
C MET A 217 6.28 0.98 2.66
N VAL A 218 7.52 1.07 2.19
CA VAL A 218 8.38 -0.09 1.95
C VAL A 218 9.36 -0.19 3.10
N VAL A 219 9.36 -1.34 3.75
CA VAL A 219 10.20 -1.65 4.90
C VAL A 219 10.91 -2.97 4.61
N ASP A 220 12.23 -2.97 4.79
CA ASP A 220 13.07 -4.15 4.64
C ASP A 220 14.37 -3.95 5.46
N ASP A 221 14.36 -4.43 6.70
CA ASP A 221 15.51 -4.43 7.61
C ASP A 221 16.68 -5.29 7.09
N HIS A 222 16.43 -6.14 6.09
CA HIS A 222 17.39 -7.07 5.50
C HIS A 222 17.87 -6.63 4.11
N ASP A 223 17.53 -5.41 3.67
CA ASP A 223 17.96 -4.87 2.39
C ASP A 223 19.50 -4.77 2.32
N LEU A 224 20.11 -5.60 1.46
CA LEU A 224 21.57 -5.69 1.31
C LEU A 224 22.20 -4.40 0.78
N ALA A 225 21.43 -3.55 0.10
CA ALA A 225 21.89 -2.24 -0.37
C ALA A 225 21.79 -1.16 0.72
N GLY A 226 21.27 -1.51 1.91
CA GLY A 226 21.11 -0.60 3.04
C GLY A 226 20.16 0.55 2.73
N ARG A 227 19.12 0.29 1.92
CA ARG A 227 18.06 1.28 1.67
C ARG A 227 17.27 1.52 2.96
N PRO A 228 17.03 2.79 3.33
CA PRO A 228 16.21 3.09 4.49
C PRO A 228 14.73 2.77 4.22
N ASP A 229 14.00 2.41 5.28
CA ASP A 229 12.55 2.25 5.24
C ASP A 229 11.88 3.52 4.73
N GLU A 230 11.14 3.45 3.63
CA GLU A 230 10.69 4.64 2.91
C GLU A 230 9.18 4.69 2.77
N VAL A 231 8.61 5.89 2.88
CA VAL A 231 7.37 6.22 2.18
C VAL A 231 7.66 6.19 0.67
N LEU A 232 7.06 5.25 -0.06
CA LEU A 232 7.24 5.12 -1.50
C LEU A 232 6.35 6.10 -2.25
N THR A 233 5.05 6.05 -1.96
CA THR A 233 4.00 6.86 -2.61
C THR A 233 2.72 6.84 -1.76
N ARG A 234 1.65 7.48 -2.26
CA ARG A 234 0.29 7.35 -1.73
C ARG A 234 -0.41 6.17 -2.40
N GLY A 235 -1.22 5.44 -1.65
CA GLY A 235 -2.16 4.49 -2.25
C GLY A 235 -3.46 5.18 -2.65
N ILE A 236 -4.45 4.39 -3.07
CA ILE A 236 -5.76 4.91 -3.49
C ILE A 236 -6.69 5.30 -2.33
N GLY A 237 -6.31 5.03 -1.08
CA GLY A 237 -7.00 5.54 0.11
C GLY A 237 -8.41 4.98 0.30
N VAL A 238 -8.60 3.68 0.08
CA VAL A 238 -9.81 2.95 0.44
C VAL A 238 -9.79 2.54 1.91
N VAL A 239 -8.60 2.26 2.46
CA VAL A 239 -8.40 1.97 3.90
C VAL A 239 -7.59 3.08 4.55
N HIS A 240 -8.05 3.55 5.71
CA HIS A 240 -7.53 4.72 6.39
C HIS A 240 -6.81 4.39 7.69
N GLY A 241 -5.91 5.28 8.13
CA GLY A 241 -5.31 5.20 9.46
C GLY A 241 -4.31 4.05 9.70
N VAL A 242 -3.90 3.33 8.65
CA VAL A 242 -2.96 2.20 8.76
C VAL A 242 -1.80 2.30 7.79
N VAL A 243 -0.71 1.64 8.16
CA VAL A 243 0.40 1.27 7.27
C VAL A 243 0.49 -0.26 7.27
N PRO A 244 -0.05 -0.93 6.23
CA PRO A 244 0.03 -2.38 6.11
C PRO A 244 1.47 -2.81 5.81
N LEU A 245 1.99 -3.78 6.57
CA LEU A 245 3.33 -4.34 6.43
C LEU A 245 3.20 -5.83 6.12
N PRO A 246 3.02 -6.20 4.84
CA PRO A 246 2.89 -7.59 4.43
C PRO A 246 4.22 -8.33 4.52
N ALA A 247 4.16 -9.64 4.83
CA ALA A 247 5.34 -10.49 5.04
C ALA A 247 6.31 -9.86 6.06
N ALA A 248 5.75 -9.36 7.17
CA ALA A 248 6.48 -8.65 8.21
C ALA A 248 7.63 -9.49 8.79
N ARG A 249 7.46 -10.80 9.00
CA ARG A 249 8.52 -11.69 9.51
C ARG A 249 9.73 -11.79 8.60
N ASP A 250 9.53 -11.65 7.30
CA ASP A 250 10.59 -11.80 6.30
C ASP A 250 11.31 -10.46 6.04
N ARG A 251 10.73 -9.35 6.49
CA ARG A 251 11.19 -7.98 6.18
C ARG A 251 11.56 -7.15 7.39
N LEU A 252 11.04 -7.48 8.57
CA LEU A 252 11.31 -6.76 9.81
C LEU A 252 12.14 -7.64 10.72
N ASP A 253 13.12 -7.03 11.39
CA ASP A 253 13.71 -7.61 12.59
C ASP A 253 12.66 -7.56 13.73
N ILE A 254 11.87 -8.62 13.83
CA ILE A 254 10.79 -8.77 14.81
C ILE A 254 11.30 -8.90 16.25
N ASP A 255 12.61 -9.03 16.46
CA ASP A 255 13.22 -9.04 17.80
C ASP A 255 13.78 -7.65 18.17
N ALA A 256 14.03 -6.79 17.19
CA ALA A 256 14.45 -5.40 17.40
C ALA A 256 13.32 -4.46 17.87
N ARG A 257 12.85 -4.64 19.12
CA ARG A 257 11.78 -3.82 19.74
C ARG A 257 12.00 -2.31 19.56
N ASN A 258 13.23 -1.84 19.70
CA ASN A 258 13.55 -0.42 19.55
C ASN A 258 13.33 0.09 18.12
N ARG A 259 13.65 -0.70 17.08
CA ARG A 259 13.39 -0.32 15.68
C ARG A 259 11.89 -0.22 15.43
N ARG A 260 11.14 -1.20 15.92
CA ARG A 260 9.67 -1.19 15.85
C ARG A 260 9.05 0.00 16.57
N ALA A 261 9.56 0.39 17.73
CA ALA A 261 9.11 1.58 18.45
C ALA A 261 9.33 2.86 17.63
N VAL A 262 10.52 2.99 17.00
CA VAL A 262 10.82 4.11 16.09
C VAL A 262 9.88 4.12 14.90
N LEU A 263 9.66 2.96 14.25
CA LEU A 263 8.76 2.83 13.11
C LEU A 263 7.32 3.22 13.49
N ALA A 264 6.78 2.68 14.60
CA ALA A 264 5.43 2.97 15.07
C ALA A 264 5.23 4.46 15.40
N ARG A 265 6.21 5.09 16.06
CA ARG A 265 6.18 6.53 16.36
C ARG A 265 6.31 7.37 15.08
N ARG A 266 7.14 6.94 14.13
CA ARG A 266 7.30 7.59 12.82
C ARG A 266 6.00 7.62 12.03
N VAL A 267 5.26 6.51 11.98
CA VAL A 267 4.04 6.46 11.15
C VAL A 267 2.81 7.07 11.80
N ALA A 268 2.85 7.39 13.10
CA ALA A 268 1.71 7.95 13.81
C ALA A 268 1.17 9.22 13.10
N PRO A 269 -0.14 9.52 13.17
CA PRO A 269 -1.18 8.80 13.91
C PRO A 269 -1.62 7.48 13.27
N ARG A 270 -1.03 7.06 12.15
CA ARG A 270 -1.35 5.76 11.52
C ARG A 270 -0.76 4.62 12.35
N VAL A 271 -1.40 3.45 12.25
CA VAL A 271 -1.00 2.23 12.96
C VAL A 271 -0.26 1.29 12.01
N CYS A 272 0.94 0.84 12.41
CA CYS A 272 1.63 -0.25 11.72
C CYS A 272 0.88 -1.57 11.96
N VAL A 273 0.40 -2.19 10.89
CA VAL A 273 -0.28 -3.48 10.94
C VAL A 273 0.59 -4.53 10.26
N LEU A 274 1.02 -5.53 11.02
CA LEU A 274 1.79 -6.66 10.52
C LEU A 274 0.82 -7.66 9.86
N LEU A 275 1.09 -8.00 8.60
CA LEU A 275 0.26 -8.91 7.82
C LEU A 275 1.13 -10.07 7.28
N ASP A 276 1.45 -11.02 8.16
CA ASP A 276 2.07 -12.28 7.74
C ASP A 276 1.03 -13.24 7.14
N GLN A 277 1.49 -14.36 6.57
CA GLN A 277 0.58 -15.38 6.06
C GLN A 277 -0.40 -15.83 7.16
N GLY A 278 -1.70 -15.76 6.85
CA GLY A 278 -2.79 -16.06 7.78
C GLY A 278 -3.30 -14.86 8.59
N ASP A 279 -2.59 -13.74 8.60
CA ASP A 279 -3.08 -12.50 9.24
C ASP A 279 -4.15 -11.82 8.37
N ARG A 280 -5.13 -11.20 9.03
CA ARG A 280 -6.23 -10.46 8.40
C ARG A 280 -6.55 -9.17 9.16
N LEU A 281 -6.97 -8.14 8.44
CA LEU A 281 -7.48 -6.88 8.98
C LEU A 281 -8.83 -6.56 8.33
N PRO A 282 -9.95 -6.86 9.00
CA PRO A 282 -11.25 -6.41 8.56
C PRO A 282 -11.39 -4.89 8.70
N CYS A 283 -12.06 -4.26 7.75
CA CYS A 283 -12.38 -2.84 7.72
C CYS A 283 -13.87 -2.65 7.37
N ASP A 284 -14.48 -1.62 7.92
CA ASP A 284 -15.88 -1.29 7.63
C ASP A 284 -16.07 -0.61 6.25
N ALA A 285 -17.30 -0.20 5.94
CA ALA A 285 -17.63 0.46 4.68
C ALA A 285 -16.99 1.85 4.49
N ALA A 286 -16.55 2.48 5.58
CA ALA A 286 -15.84 3.76 5.57
C ALA A 286 -14.31 3.56 5.50
N GLY A 287 -13.83 2.33 5.37
CA GLY A 287 -12.39 2.03 5.34
C GLY A 287 -11.73 2.13 6.70
N VAL A 288 -12.50 2.09 7.80
CA VAL A 288 -11.97 2.12 9.16
C VAL A 288 -11.61 0.70 9.58
N PRO A 289 -10.36 0.45 10.00
CA PRO A 289 -9.88 -0.86 10.41
C PRO A 289 -10.43 -1.29 11.77
N ASP A 290 -10.73 -2.59 11.92
CA ASP A 290 -11.00 -3.22 13.20
C ASP A 290 -9.75 -3.97 13.69
N PHE A 291 -9.08 -3.39 14.69
CA PHE A 291 -7.81 -3.90 15.17
C PHE A 291 -7.94 -5.13 16.10
N ARG A 292 -9.15 -5.53 16.54
CA ARG A 292 -9.34 -6.61 17.54
C ARG A 292 -8.61 -7.92 17.24
N LEU A 293 -8.40 -8.24 15.97
CA LEU A 293 -7.68 -9.46 15.56
C LEU A 293 -6.37 -9.14 14.81
N ALA A 294 -6.01 -7.87 14.70
CA ALA A 294 -4.83 -7.43 14.00
C ALA A 294 -3.59 -7.50 14.88
N ARG A 295 -2.45 -7.80 14.27
CA ARG A 295 -1.14 -7.66 14.90
C ARG A 295 -0.63 -6.26 14.64
N VAL A 296 -0.62 -5.44 15.69
CA VAL A 296 -0.23 -4.03 15.61
C VAL A 296 1.08 -3.79 16.36
N VAL A 297 1.87 -2.85 15.86
CA VAL A 297 3.07 -2.37 16.56
C VAL A 297 2.72 -1.16 17.40
N SER A 298 2.84 -1.26 18.72
CA SER A 298 2.62 -0.14 19.64
C SER A 298 3.82 0.82 19.65
N GLN A 299 3.63 2.01 20.23
CA GLN A 299 4.67 3.07 20.26
C GLN A 299 5.93 2.68 21.05
N ASP A 300 5.84 1.69 21.93
CA ASP A 300 6.97 1.10 22.65
C ASP A 300 7.59 -0.12 21.92
N GLY A 301 7.12 -0.40 20.70
CA GLY A 301 7.62 -1.45 19.82
C GLY A 301 7.14 -2.86 20.16
N ALA A 302 6.23 -3.01 21.13
CA ALA A 302 5.59 -4.30 21.37
C ALA A 302 4.67 -4.67 20.20
N VAL A 303 4.53 -5.97 19.93
CA VAL A 303 3.57 -6.49 18.96
C VAL A 303 2.43 -7.07 19.76
N ALA A 304 1.27 -6.45 19.69
CA ALA A 304 0.05 -6.96 20.29
C ALA A 304 -0.82 -7.55 19.19
N ALA A 305 -1.24 -8.81 19.34
CA ALA A 305 -2.51 -9.23 18.75
C ALA A 305 -3.58 -8.61 19.65
N THR A 306 -4.47 -7.78 19.12
CA THR A 306 -5.41 -6.99 19.94
C THR A 306 -6.56 -7.83 20.53
N SER A 307 -6.27 -9.01 21.07
CA SER A 307 -7.20 -9.88 21.79
C SER A 307 -6.75 -10.17 23.23
N GLU A 308 -6.07 -9.23 23.88
CA GLU A 308 -5.90 -9.18 25.34
C GLU A 308 -6.23 -7.77 25.85
N ALA A 309 -7.49 -7.37 25.69
CA ALA A 309 -8.11 -6.28 26.43
C ALA A 309 -9.64 -6.48 26.38
N ALA A 310 -10.11 -7.45 27.16
CA ALA A 310 -11.51 -7.55 27.59
C ALA A 310 -11.53 -7.71 29.11
#